data_AF-A0A667W867-F1
#
_entry.id   AF-A0A667W867-F1
#
_cell.length_a   1.000
_cell.length_b   1.000
_cell.length_c   1.000
_cell.angle_alpha   90.00
_cell.angle_beta   90.00
_cell.angle_gamma   90.00
#
_symmetry.space_group_name_H-M   'P 1'
#
loop_
_entity.id
_entity.type
_entity.pdbx_description
1 polymer ?
#
loop_
_entity_poly.entity_id
_entity_poly.type
_entity_poly.pdbx_seq_one_letter_code
_entity_poly.pdbx_strand_id
1 'polypeptide(L)' 'GAQPWGRRRGILRIHLVEAQNLIAKDNFMGGMVKGKSDPYVKIRVAGITFRSHTIKENLNPIWNELYEVSPL' A
#
# COMPACT_ATOMS: atom_id res chain seq x y z
N GLY A 1 31.75 -25.23 4.01
CA GLY A 1 31.49 -25.33 2.56
C GLY A 1 30.55 -24.22 2.16
N ALA A 2 30.92 -23.40 1.18
CA ALA A 2 30.08 -22.34 0.64
C ALA A 2 29.00 -22.94 -0.29
N GLN A 3 27.77 -22.43 -0.23
CA GLN A 3 26.63 -22.93 -1.01
C GLN A 3 26.74 -22.56 -2.50
N PRO A 4 26.29 -23.41 -3.45
CA PRO A 4 26.75 -23.40 -4.85
C PRO A 4 26.02 -22.42 -5.78
N TRP A 5 24.99 -21.73 -5.30
CA TRP A 5 24.19 -20.82 -6.11
C TRP A 5 24.11 -19.49 -5.37
N GLY A 6 24.85 -18.50 -5.84
CA GLY A 6 24.76 -17.14 -5.32
C GLY A 6 23.31 -16.68 -5.38
N ARG A 7 22.64 -16.64 -4.22
CA ARG A 7 21.31 -16.06 -4.09
C ARG A 7 21.44 -14.62 -4.58
N ARG A 8 20.81 -14.30 -5.73
CA ARG A 8 20.83 -12.93 -6.25
C ARG A 8 20.17 -12.04 -5.21
N ARG A 9 21.01 -11.31 -4.48
CA ARG A 9 20.61 -10.30 -3.50
C ARG A 9 20.20 -9.07 -4.29
N GLY A 10 18.97 -8.63 -4.13
CA GLY A 10 18.44 -7.45 -4.81
C GLY A 10 17.53 -6.69 -3.85
N ILE A 11 17.53 -5.37 -3.96
CA ILE A 11 16.61 -4.49 -3.25
C ILE A 11 15.36 -4.37 -4.12
N LEU A 12 14.20 -4.72 -3.57
CA LEU A 12 12.91 -4.37 -4.16
C LEU A 12 12.53 -2.97 -3.68
N ARG A 13 12.42 -2.02 -4.61
CA ARG A 13 11.87 -0.69 -4.36
C ARG A 13 10.42 -0.63 -4.83
N ILE A 14 9.53 -0.14 -3.99
CA ILE A 14 8.10 -0.04 -4.26
C ILE A 14 7.72 1.43 -4.15
N HIS A 15 7.40 2.04 -5.28
CA HIS A 15 6.85 3.39 -5.35
C HIS A 15 5.32 3.26 -5.28
N LEU A 16 4.76 3.55 -4.11
CA LEU A 16 3.31 3.62 -3.94
C LEU A 16 2.86 5.02 -4.37
N VAL A 17 2.37 5.12 -5.61
CA VAL A 17 2.00 6.39 -6.23
C VAL A 17 0.58 6.78 -5.83
N GLU A 18 -0.42 6.16 -6.44
CA GLU A 18 -1.83 6.57 -6.32
C GLU A 18 -2.80 5.41 -6.59
N ALA A 19 -4.07 5.65 -6.31
CA ALA A 19 -5.19 4.85 -6.81
C ALA A 19 -6.27 5.79 -7.38
N GLN A 20 -7.13 5.25 -8.24
CA GLN A 20 -8.16 6.01 -8.91
C GLN A 20 -9.51 5.31 -8.80
N ASN A 21 -10.59 6.09 -8.71
CA ASN A 21 -11.98 5.63 -8.74
C ASN A 21 -12.30 4.54 -7.69
N LEU A 22 -11.76 4.68 -6.48
CA LEU A 22 -12.06 3.74 -5.40
C LEU A 22 -13.55 3.73 -5.06
N ILE A 23 -14.04 2.59 -4.61
CA ILE A 23 -15.41 2.44 -4.13
C ILE A 23 -15.57 3.25 -2.85
N ALA A 24 -16.54 4.18 -2.85
CA ALA A 24 -17.04 4.82 -1.65
C ALA A 24 -17.74 3.79 -0.75
N LYS A 25 -17.13 3.51 0.40
CA LYS A 25 -17.62 2.55 1.40
C LYS A 25 -18.13 3.22 2.67
N ASP A 26 -17.73 4.46 2.93
CA ASP A 26 -18.15 5.18 4.13
C ASP A 26 -19.48 5.88 3.85
N ASN A 27 -20.39 5.83 4.83
CA ASN A 27 -21.70 6.48 4.76
C ASN A 27 -21.82 7.45 5.94
N PHE A 28 -22.26 8.67 5.67
CA PHE A 28 -22.59 9.66 6.67
C PHE A 28 -24.10 9.60 7.02
N MET A 29 -24.45 10.12 8.21
CA MET A 29 -25.83 10.19 8.71
C MET A 29 -26.59 8.85 8.63
N GLY A 30 -25.99 7.77 9.13
CA GLY A 30 -26.66 6.46 9.22
C GLY A 30 -27.01 5.82 7.88
N GLY A 31 -26.36 6.20 6.78
CA GLY A 31 -26.63 5.64 5.44
C GLY A 31 -27.33 6.60 4.47
N MET A 32 -27.75 7.77 4.94
CA MET A 32 -28.50 8.73 4.10
C MET A 32 -27.61 9.50 3.11
N VAL A 33 -26.31 9.64 3.41
CA VAL A 33 -25.35 10.36 2.55
C VAL A 33 -24.18 9.45 2.24
N LYS A 34 -23.94 9.19 0.96
CA LYS A 34 -22.77 8.41 0.52
C LYS A 34 -21.51 9.24 0.74
N GLY A 35 -20.67 8.81 1.66
CA GLY A 35 -19.37 9.39 1.92
C GLY A 35 -18.32 8.91 0.93
N LYS A 36 -17.09 9.41 1.08
CA LYS A 36 -15.90 8.86 0.41
C LYS A 36 -15.15 8.00 1.41
N SER A 37 -14.45 6.99 0.90
CA SER A 37 -13.61 6.13 1.74
C SER A 37 -12.38 6.87 2.27
N ASP A 38 -11.85 6.36 3.38
CA ASP A 38 -10.52 6.67 3.92
C ASP A 38 -9.46 5.62 3.51
N PRO A 39 -8.94 5.61 2.26
CA PRO A 39 -8.08 4.54 1.76
C PRO A 39 -6.68 4.52 2.39
N TYR A 40 -6.14 3.30 2.50
CA TYR A 40 -4.73 3.00 2.78
C TYR A 40 -4.33 1.70 2.06
N VAL A 41 -3.03 1.46 1.87
CA VAL A 41 -2.47 0.25 1.26
C VAL A 41 -1.70 -0.55 2.30
N LYS A 42 -1.85 -1.89 2.25
CA LYS A 42 -0.99 -2.85 2.98
C LYS A 42 -0.14 -3.59 1.97
N ILE A 43 1.17 -3.49 2.10
CA ILE A 43 2.15 -4.14 1.22
C ILE A 43 2.76 -5.31 1.99
N ARG A 44 2.83 -6.50 1.39
CA ARG A 44 3.41 -7.71 2.00
C ARG A 44 4.44 -8.32 1.06
N VAL A 45 5.70 -8.41 1.49
CA VAL A 45 6.81 -8.99 0.72
C VAL A 45 7.72 -9.77 1.64
N ALA A 46 8.02 -11.03 1.31
CA ALA A 46 8.97 -11.87 2.05
C ALA A 46 8.72 -11.91 3.57
N GLY A 47 7.46 -11.91 4.01
CA GLY A 47 7.07 -11.90 5.43
C GLY A 47 7.08 -10.52 6.09
N ILE A 48 7.60 -9.48 5.44
CA ILE A 48 7.58 -8.10 5.90
C ILE A 48 6.27 -7.43 5.45
N THR A 49 5.65 -6.66 6.35
CA THR A 49 4.42 -5.90 6.06
C THR A 49 4.64 -4.41 6.27
N PHE A 50 4.22 -3.60 5.30
CA PHE A 50 4.14 -2.15 5.40
C PHE A 50 2.69 -1.69 5.30
N ARG A 51 2.41 -0.51 5.86
CA ARG A 51 1.12 0.14 5.77
C ARG A 51 1.32 1.61 5.44
N SER A 52 0.64 2.10 4.42
CA SER A 52 0.66 3.50 4.03
C SER A 52 -0.07 4.40 5.03
N HIS A 53 0.12 5.71 4.87
CA HIS A 53 -0.78 6.67 5.47
C HIS A 53 -2.22 6.45 4.98
N THR A 54 -3.18 6.71 5.87
CA THR A 54 -4.59 6.82 5.48
C THR A 54 -4.82 8.20 4.90
N ILE A 55 -5.41 8.30 3.72
CA ILE A 55 -5.86 9.57 3.14
C ILE A 55 -7.36 9.67 3.40
N LYS A 56 -7.81 10.76 4.01
CA LYS A 56 -9.22 10.92 4.39
C LYS A 56 -10.10 11.28 3.19
N GLU A 57 -11.29 10.70 3.15
CA GLU A 57 -12.41 11.03 2.26
C GLU A 57 -11.96 11.23 0.80
N ASN A 58 -11.16 10.32 0.26
CA ASN A 58 -10.62 10.46 -1.08
C ASN A 58 -10.68 9.16 -1.87
N LEU A 59 -11.39 9.18 -3.01
CA LEU A 59 -11.48 8.03 -3.91
C LEU A 59 -10.36 7.99 -4.95
N ASN A 60 -9.54 9.04 -5.01
CA ASN A 60 -8.37 9.16 -5.86
C ASN A 60 -7.14 9.56 -5.00
N PRO A 61 -6.74 8.71 -4.04
CA PRO A 61 -5.62 9.00 -3.14
C PRO A 61 -4.28 9.01 -3.89
N ILE A 62 -3.42 9.98 -3.56
CA ILE A 62 -2.02 10.03 -3.96
C ILE A 62 -1.18 9.92 -2.69
N TRP A 63 -0.42 8.83 -2.54
CA TRP A 63 0.45 8.60 -1.40
C TRP A 63 1.87 9.11 -1.64
N ASN A 64 2.43 8.85 -2.82
CA ASN A 64 3.84 9.13 -3.15
C ASN A 64 4.82 8.64 -2.08
N GLU A 65 4.61 7.41 -1.61
CA GLU A 65 5.45 6.76 -0.60
C GLU A 65 6.45 5.80 -1.26
N LEU A 66 7.65 5.68 -0.67
CA LEU A 66 8.69 4.77 -1.12
C LEU A 66 8.99 3.72 -0.06
N TYR A 67 8.94 2.44 -0.44
CA TYR A 67 9.32 1.32 0.41
C TYR A 67 10.48 0.55 -0.21
N GLU A 68 11.41 0.09 0.63
CA GLU A 68 12.51 -0.77 0.22
C GLU A 68 12.49 -2.09 0.99
N VAL A 69 12.65 -3.20 0.27
CA VAL A 69 12.71 -4.55 0.86
C VAL A 69 13.95 -5.26 0.33
N SER A 70 14.83 -5.64 1.25
CA SER A 70 15.90 -6.60 0.97
C SER A 70 15.49 -7.95 1.52
N PRO A 71 14.97 -8.88 0.69
CA PRO A 71 14.72 -10.23 1.16
C PRO A 71 16.08 -10.87 1.48
N LEU A 72 16.33 -11.10 2.77
CA LEU A 72 17.47 -11.87 3.29
C LEU A 72 17.62 -13.16 2.50
#